data_AF-A0A1H7RXH9-F1
#
_entry.id   AF-A0A1H7RXH9-F1
#
_cell.length_a   1.000
_cell.length_b   1.000
_cell.length_c   1.000
_cell.angle_alpha   90.00
_cell.angle_beta   90.00
_cell.angle_gamma   90.00
#
_symmetry.space_group_name_H-M   'P 1'
#
loop_
_entity.id
_entity.type
_entity.pdbx_description
1 polymer ?
#
loop_
_entity_poly.entity_id
_entity_poly.type
_entity_poly.pdbx_seq_one_letter_code
_entity_poly.pdbx_strand_id
1 'polypeptide(L)'
;MSSVPLNSEETVAIFADQFTKSLGGLDATEQRRVLKKILRVLESDTPSRHVYEIPTGCDTLEIFREGNILRIYGKLVLGVPKDNKEYNILHLFYVDKHKYRQRDLVRFDELAEIALKQATVISSIQRIEEYLESNKALDADDVQQLLDEGNSLS
;
A
#
# COMPACT_ATOMS: atom_id res chain seq x y z
N MET A 1 14.43 28.51 -18.37
CA MET A 1 13.13 28.86 -17.75
C MET A 1 12.11 27.90 -18.35
N SER A 2 11.36 27.05 -17.64
CA SER A 2 11.16 26.82 -16.20
C SER A 2 11.44 25.34 -15.89
N SER A 3 12.13 25.08 -14.79
CA SER A 3 12.13 23.75 -14.19
C SER A 3 10.73 23.54 -13.61
N VAL A 4 9.93 22.71 -14.27
CA VAL A 4 8.77 22.11 -13.61
C VAL A 4 9.35 21.34 -12.42
N PRO A 5 8.93 21.59 -11.15
CA PRO A 5 9.30 20.68 -10.09
C PRO A 5 8.76 19.32 -10.51
N LEU A 6 9.63 18.32 -10.63
CA LEU A 6 9.18 16.93 -10.59
C LEU A 6 8.52 16.83 -9.21
N ASN A 7 7.19 16.94 -9.14
CA ASN A 7 6.46 16.64 -7.92
C ASN A 7 6.72 15.16 -7.67
N SER A 8 7.75 14.86 -6.86
CA SER A 8 8.01 13.54 -6.32
C SER A 8 6.95 13.30 -5.27
N GLU A 9 5.74 12.99 -5.72
CA GLU A 9 4.62 12.70 -4.82
C GLU A 9 5.06 11.55 -3.91
N GLU A 10 5.24 11.84 -2.62
CA GLU A 10 5.80 10.88 -1.67
C GLU A 10 4.84 9.72 -1.52
N THR A 11 5.32 8.48 -1.68
CA THR A 11 4.47 7.31 -1.55
C THR A 11 4.60 6.72 -0.16
N VAL A 12 3.51 6.70 0.58
CA VAL A 12 3.42 6.13 1.93
C VAL A 12 2.49 4.92 1.95
N ALA A 13 2.69 3.99 2.88
CA ALA A 13 1.86 2.80 3.07
C ALA A 13 1.02 2.89 4.34
N ILE A 14 -0.21 2.39 4.30
CA ILE A 14 -1.04 2.16 5.49
C ILE A 14 -1.33 0.67 5.61
N PHE A 15 -0.89 0.06 6.70
CA PHE A 15 -1.10 -1.36 6.97
C PHE A 15 -2.41 -1.52 7.75
N ALA A 16 -3.44 -2.06 7.11
CA ALA A 16 -4.65 -2.43 7.83
C ALA A 16 -4.35 -3.55 8.84
N ASP A 17 -5.08 -3.60 9.96
CA ASP A 17 -4.92 -4.65 10.98
C ASP A 17 -4.91 -6.07 10.39
N GLN A 18 -5.77 -6.30 9.40
CA GLN A 18 -5.87 -7.59 8.73
C GLN A 18 -4.63 -7.89 7.88
N PHE A 19 -4.01 -6.88 7.28
CA PHE A 19 -2.75 -7.03 6.57
C PHE A 19 -1.65 -7.46 7.54
N THR A 20 -1.49 -6.74 8.67
CA THR A 20 -0.50 -7.07 9.71
C THR A 20 -0.67 -8.50 10.24
N LYS A 21 -1.92 -8.93 10.48
CA LYS A 21 -2.23 -10.31 10.88
C LYS A 21 -1.84 -11.33 9.81
N SER A 22 -2.19 -11.08 8.55
CA SER A 22 -1.88 -11.99 7.44
C SER A 22 -0.38 -12.06 7.16
N LEU A 23 0.33 -10.94 7.27
CA LEU A 23 1.78 -10.85 7.16
C LEU A 23 2.46 -11.67 8.27
N GLY A 24 2.03 -11.52 9.51
CA GLY A 24 2.55 -12.30 10.64
C GLY A 24 2.30 -13.81 10.56
N GLY A 25 1.35 -14.24 9.70
CA GLY A 25 1.11 -15.65 9.40
C GLY A 25 2.05 -16.26 8.35
N LEU A 26 2.86 -15.44 7.67
CA LEU A 26 3.87 -15.90 6.70
C LEU A 26 5.18 -16.27 7.40
N ASP A 27 6.03 -17.07 6.74
CA ASP A 27 7.38 -17.31 7.25
C ASP A 27 8.28 -16.06 7.07
N ALA A 28 9.42 -16.01 7.78
CA ALA A 28 10.30 -14.84 7.76
C ALA A 28 10.82 -14.48 6.35
N THR A 29 11.04 -15.48 5.49
CA THR A 29 11.51 -15.24 4.11
C THR A 29 10.39 -14.60 3.29
N GLU A 30 9.16 -15.07 3.45
CA GLU A 30 7.98 -14.55 2.79
C GLU A 30 7.63 -13.14 3.27
N GLN A 31 7.64 -12.90 4.59
CA GLN A 31 7.47 -11.56 5.16
C GLN A 31 8.48 -10.58 4.56
N ARG A 32 9.76 -10.98 4.51
CA ARG A 32 10.81 -10.16 3.90
C ARG A 32 10.57 -9.85 2.43
N ARG A 33 10.06 -10.82 1.65
CA ARG A 33 9.71 -10.60 0.24
C ARG A 33 8.55 -9.63 0.09
N VAL A 34 7.53 -9.72 0.95
CA VAL A 34 6.40 -8.79 0.97
C VAL A 34 6.87 -7.37 1.28
N LEU A 35 7.64 -7.18 2.35
CA LEU A 35 8.16 -5.87 2.74
C LEU A 35 9.09 -5.28 1.66
N LYS A 36 9.96 -6.08 1.03
CA LYS A 36 10.76 -5.65 -0.13
C LYS A 36 9.92 -5.27 -1.35
N LYS A 37 8.76 -5.91 -1.55
CA LYS A 37 7.84 -5.52 -2.62
C LYS A 37 7.19 -4.19 -2.30
N ILE A 38 6.77 -3.96 -1.05
CA ILE A 38 6.19 -2.70 -0.59
C ILE A 38 7.21 -1.58 -0.73
N LEU A 39 8.42 -1.75 -0.20
CA LEU A 39 9.50 -0.77 -0.31
C LEU A 39 9.73 -0.34 -1.76
N ARG A 40 9.83 -1.29 -2.69
CA ARG A 40 9.94 -0.99 -4.14
C ARG A 40 8.76 -0.21 -4.72
N VAL A 41 7.56 -0.29 -4.14
CA VAL A 41 6.42 0.54 -4.54
C VAL A 41 6.62 1.95 -3.99
N LEU A 42 7.01 2.09 -2.72
CA LEU A 42 7.20 3.39 -2.06
C LEU A 42 8.31 4.22 -2.70
N GLU A 43 9.41 3.58 -3.11
CA GLU A 43 10.55 4.20 -3.77
C GLU A 43 10.35 4.47 -5.27
N SER A 44 9.21 4.07 -5.85
CA SER A 44 8.99 4.16 -7.30
C SER A 44 8.42 5.51 -7.69
N ASP A 45 9.02 6.14 -8.70
CA ASP A 45 8.42 7.31 -9.39
C ASP A 45 7.11 6.95 -10.13
N THR A 46 6.85 5.64 -10.33
CA THR A 46 5.67 5.15 -11.06
C THR A 46 5.01 3.99 -10.30
N PRO A 47 4.49 4.23 -9.08
CA PRO A 47 4.02 3.17 -8.19
C PRO A 47 2.86 2.37 -8.80
N SER A 48 2.06 3.00 -9.67
CA SER A 48 0.97 2.32 -10.42
C SER A 48 1.44 1.19 -11.33
N ARG A 49 2.69 1.21 -11.82
CA ARG A 49 3.25 0.12 -12.63
C ARG A 49 3.48 -1.17 -11.83
N HIS A 50 3.41 -1.10 -10.52
CA HIS A 50 3.58 -2.26 -9.64
C HIS A 50 2.28 -3.03 -9.43
N VAL A 51 1.14 -2.46 -9.83
CA VAL A 51 -0.17 -3.14 -9.85
C VAL A 51 -0.10 -4.23 -10.92
N TYR A 52 -0.30 -5.46 -10.48
CA TYR A 52 -0.28 -6.64 -11.33
C TYR A 52 -1.63 -6.89 -11.98
N GLU A 53 -2.71 -6.78 -11.20
CA GLU A 53 -4.06 -7.13 -11.62
C GLU A 53 -5.09 -6.36 -10.79
N ILE A 54 -6.22 -6.01 -11.42
CA ILE A 54 -7.44 -5.60 -10.73
C ILE A 54 -8.40 -6.80 -10.86
N PRO A 55 -8.86 -7.41 -9.76
CA PRO A 55 -9.73 -8.57 -9.82
C PRO A 55 -11.03 -8.27 -10.56
N THR A 56 -11.46 -9.20 -11.42
CA THR A 56 -12.74 -9.04 -12.13
C THR A 56 -13.90 -9.00 -11.12
N GLY A 57 -14.64 -7.90 -11.12
CA GLY A 57 -15.77 -7.67 -10.20
C GLY A 57 -15.41 -6.96 -8.89
N CYS A 58 -14.15 -6.50 -8.73
CA CYS A 58 -13.72 -5.68 -7.60
C CYS A 58 -12.81 -4.53 -8.11
N ASP A 59 -13.42 -3.45 -8.59
CA ASP A 59 -12.70 -2.37 -9.26
C ASP A 59 -11.85 -1.52 -8.29
N THR A 60 -12.12 -1.63 -6.98
CA THR A 60 -11.40 -0.86 -5.97
C THR A 60 -10.22 -1.59 -5.36
N LEU A 61 -10.08 -2.89 -5.63
CA LEU A 61 -8.98 -3.71 -5.14
C LEU A 61 -7.90 -3.88 -6.21
N GLU A 62 -6.65 -3.76 -5.79
CA GLU A 62 -5.47 -3.97 -6.63
C GLU A 62 -4.62 -5.08 -6.04
N ILE A 63 -4.07 -5.91 -6.92
CA ILE A 63 -3.16 -6.99 -6.57
C ILE A 63 -1.75 -6.56 -6.93
N PHE A 64 -0.84 -6.67 -5.97
CA PHE A 64 0.60 -6.61 -6.17
C PHE A 64 1.16 -8.03 -6.05
N ARG A 65 1.86 -8.47 -7.09
CA ARG A 65 2.45 -9.81 -7.14
C ARG A 65 3.89 -9.78 -6.67
N GLU A 66 4.25 -10.76 -5.82
CA GLU A 66 5.64 -11.04 -5.46
C GLU A 66 5.98 -12.52 -5.73
N GLY A 67 6.86 -12.72 -6.72
CA GLY A 67 7.12 -14.05 -7.28
C GLY A 67 5.85 -14.73 -7.81
N ASN A 68 5.85 -16.06 -7.82
CA ASN A 68 4.68 -16.83 -8.30
C ASN A 68 3.64 -17.07 -7.20
N ILE A 69 4.04 -16.96 -5.94
CA ILE A 69 3.28 -17.46 -4.79
C ILE A 69 2.54 -16.37 -4.02
N LEU A 70 3.10 -15.17 -3.85
CA LEU A 70 2.52 -14.17 -2.97
C LEU A 70 1.62 -13.20 -3.74
N ARG A 71 0.49 -12.85 -3.13
CA ARG A 71 -0.45 -11.84 -3.60
C ARG A 71 -0.74 -10.89 -2.45
N ILE A 72 -0.39 -9.63 -2.67
CA ILE A 72 -0.63 -8.53 -1.74
C ILE A 72 -1.83 -7.77 -2.29
N TYR A 73 -2.87 -7.63 -1.48
CA TYR A 73 -4.11 -6.97 -1.83
C TYR A 73 -4.12 -5.61 -1.17
N GLY A 74 -4.33 -4.58 -1.99
CA GLY A 74 -4.26 -3.20 -1.54
C GLY A 74 -5.00 -2.26 -2.48
N LYS A 75 -4.83 -0.97 -2.25
CA LYS A 75 -5.29 0.09 -3.14
C LYS A 75 -4.27 1.21 -3.12
N LEU A 76 -3.76 1.55 -4.30
CA LEU A 76 -2.93 2.71 -4.50
C LEU A 76 -3.79 3.92 -4.90
N VAL A 77 -3.78 4.95 -4.06
CA VAL A 77 -4.44 6.23 -4.33
C VAL A 77 -3.36 7.24 -4.68
N LEU A 78 -3.46 7.86 -5.85
CA LEU A 78 -2.45 8.77 -6.34
C LEU A 78 -2.85 10.24 -6.16
N GLY A 79 -1.87 11.09 -5.90
CA GLY A 79 -2.01 12.55 -5.88
C GLY A 79 -3.05 13.07 -4.87
N VAL A 80 -2.80 12.84 -3.59
CA VAL A 80 -3.61 13.31 -2.46
C VAL A 80 -2.82 14.36 -1.65
N PRO A 81 -3.43 15.47 -1.20
CA PRO A 81 -4.78 15.93 -1.54
C PRO A 81 -4.88 16.31 -3.01
N LYS A 82 -6.08 16.25 -3.61
CA LYS A 82 -6.28 16.43 -5.06
C LYS A 82 -5.70 17.73 -5.63
N ASP A 83 -5.68 18.78 -4.83
CA ASP A 83 -5.31 20.13 -5.26
C ASP A 83 -3.79 20.34 -5.33
N ASN A 84 -2.99 19.58 -4.56
CA ASN A 84 -1.53 19.72 -4.53
C ASN A 84 -0.77 18.41 -4.85
N LYS A 85 -1.44 17.27 -4.70
CA LYS A 85 -0.92 15.94 -5.04
C LYS A 85 0.41 15.61 -4.37
N GLU A 86 0.55 15.95 -3.10
CA GLU A 86 1.80 15.76 -2.36
C GLU A 86 2.12 14.28 -2.10
N TYR A 87 1.08 13.46 -1.90
CA TYR A 87 1.23 12.06 -1.50
C TYR A 87 0.57 11.09 -2.46
N ASN A 88 1.18 9.92 -2.57
CA ASN A 88 0.54 8.68 -2.99
C ASN A 88 0.35 7.79 -1.76
N ILE A 89 -0.78 7.09 -1.67
CA ILE A 89 -1.11 6.28 -0.49
C ILE A 89 -1.39 4.86 -0.93
N LEU A 90 -0.55 3.95 -0.47
CA LEU A 90 -0.71 2.51 -0.65
C LEU A 90 -1.41 1.92 0.58
N HIS A 91 -2.72 1.73 0.49
CA HIS A 91 -3.47 0.97 1.50
C HIS A 91 -3.24 -0.53 1.30
N LEU A 92 -2.83 -1.24 2.33
CA LEU A 92 -2.58 -2.67 2.31
C LEU A 92 -3.60 -3.38 3.19
N PHE A 93 -4.39 -4.27 2.59
CA PHE A 93 -5.53 -4.92 3.27
C PHE A 93 -5.24 -6.37 3.66
N TYR A 94 -4.50 -7.11 2.84
CA TYR A 94 -4.20 -8.52 3.08
C TYR A 94 -3.01 -9.03 2.26
N VAL A 95 -2.30 -10.05 2.73
CA VAL A 95 -1.36 -10.84 1.93
C VAL A 95 -1.59 -12.34 2.08
N ASP A 96 -1.59 -13.08 0.96
CA ASP A 96 -1.65 -14.55 0.97
C ASP A 96 -0.68 -15.21 0.00
N LYS A 97 -0.48 -16.51 0.22
CA LYS A 97 -0.09 -17.45 -0.83
C LYS A 97 -1.32 -17.67 -1.72
N HIS A 98 -1.15 -17.66 -3.04
CA HIS A 98 -2.22 -17.67 -4.05
C HIS A 98 -3.23 -18.83 -3.87
N LYS A 99 -4.27 -18.63 -3.04
CA LYS A 99 -5.40 -19.55 -2.77
C LYS A 99 -6.68 -18.84 -2.30
N TYR A 100 -6.88 -17.58 -2.69
CA TYR A 100 -8.00 -16.78 -2.16
C TYR A 100 -9.38 -17.30 -2.57
N ARG A 101 -10.35 -17.22 -1.66
CA ARG A 101 -11.77 -17.47 -1.93
C ARG A 101 -12.50 -16.17 -2.31
N GLN A 102 -13.48 -16.27 -3.20
CA GLN A 102 -14.23 -15.11 -3.72
C GLN A 102 -14.94 -14.28 -2.63
N ARG A 103 -15.45 -14.90 -1.56
CA ARG A 103 -16.16 -14.18 -0.47
C ARG A 103 -15.28 -13.16 0.22
N ASP A 104 -13.99 -13.44 0.31
CA ASP A 104 -13.07 -12.55 1.01
C ASP A 104 -12.71 -11.35 0.13
N LEU A 105 -12.61 -11.53 -1.20
CA LEU A 105 -12.38 -10.43 -2.15
C LEU A 105 -13.49 -9.38 -2.05
N VAL A 106 -14.75 -9.79 -1.94
CA VAL A 106 -15.88 -8.86 -1.74
C VAL A 106 -15.71 -8.04 -0.47
N ARG A 107 -15.29 -8.68 0.63
CA ARG A 107 -15.02 -7.97 1.88
C ARG A 107 -13.88 -6.96 1.74
N PHE A 108 -12.83 -7.28 0.99
CA PHE A 108 -11.73 -6.34 0.76
C PHE A 108 -12.12 -5.20 -0.17
N ASP A 109 -12.98 -5.44 -1.16
CA ASP A 109 -13.53 -4.40 -2.02
C ASP A 109 -14.31 -3.37 -1.17
N GLU A 110 -15.14 -3.81 -0.22
CA GLU A 110 -15.82 -2.91 0.72
C GLU A 110 -14.84 -2.08 1.58
N LEU A 111 -13.79 -2.72 2.11
CA LEU A 111 -12.76 -2.03 2.91
C LEU A 111 -11.92 -1.07 2.06
N ALA A 112 -11.60 -1.46 0.82
CA ALA A 112 -10.86 -0.66 -0.13
C ALA A 112 -11.66 0.56 -0.56
N GLU A 113 -12.97 0.41 -0.80
CA GLU A 113 -13.88 1.51 -1.06
C GLU A 113 -13.90 2.54 0.09
N ILE A 114 -13.93 2.08 1.33
CA ILE A 114 -13.93 2.96 2.50
C ILE A 114 -12.61 3.75 2.56
N ALA A 115 -11.47 3.05 2.43
CA ALA A 115 -10.16 3.69 2.42
C ALA A 115 -10.04 4.71 1.27
N LEU A 116 -10.49 4.34 0.07
CA LEU A 116 -10.51 5.22 -1.10
C LEU A 116 -11.39 6.45 -0.87
N LYS A 117 -12.61 6.26 -0.33
CA LYS A 117 -13.51 7.38 -0.03
C LYS A 117 -12.87 8.33 0.98
N GLN A 118 -12.20 7.83 2.01
CA GLN A 118 -11.51 8.65 3.00
C GLN A 118 -10.33 9.43 2.40
N ALA A 119 -9.46 8.77 1.64
CA ALA A 119 -8.30 9.43 1.03
C ALA A 119 -8.72 10.49 -0.02
N THR A 120 -9.73 10.21 -0.83
CA THR A 120 -10.10 11.06 -1.98
C THR A 120 -10.94 12.29 -1.65
N VAL A 121 -11.50 12.38 -0.44
CA VAL A 121 -12.25 13.56 0.04
C VAL A 121 -11.37 14.58 0.75
N ILE A 122 -10.07 14.28 0.93
CA ILE A 122 -9.13 15.19 1.57
C ILE A 122 -8.70 16.28 0.58
N SER A 123 -9.05 17.51 0.91
CA SER A 123 -8.82 18.69 0.07
C SER A 123 -7.70 19.61 0.58
N SER A 124 -7.06 19.28 1.71
CA SER A 124 -6.00 20.12 2.28
C SER A 124 -4.84 19.28 2.80
N ILE A 125 -3.64 19.87 2.78
CA ILE A 125 -2.40 19.21 3.22
C ILE A 125 -2.48 18.85 4.70
N GLN A 126 -2.87 19.80 5.55
CA GLN A 126 -3.01 19.55 6.98
C GLN A 126 -3.91 18.34 7.30
N ARG A 127 -5.02 18.18 6.57
CA ARG A 127 -5.92 17.04 6.76
C ARG A 127 -5.34 15.73 6.24
N ILE A 128 -4.48 15.77 5.23
CA ILE A 128 -3.81 14.54 4.79
C ILE A 128 -2.78 14.11 5.83
N GLU A 129 -2.01 15.04 6.40
CA GLU A 129 -1.04 14.73 7.45
C GLU A 129 -1.73 14.13 8.68
N GLU A 130 -2.82 14.75 9.14
CA GLU A 130 -3.65 14.22 10.24
C GLU A 130 -4.19 12.80 9.93
N TYR A 131 -4.59 12.56 8.67
CA TYR A 131 -5.06 11.25 8.23
C TYR A 131 -3.93 10.21 8.23
N LEU A 132 -2.76 10.56 7.69
CA LEU A 132 -1.59 9.69 7.64
C LEU A 132 -1.11 9.33 9.06
N GLU A 133 -1.01 10.32 9.95
CA GLU A 133 -0.64 10.11 11.35
C GLU A 133 -1.66 9.20 12.07
N SER A 134 -2.95 9.50 11.93
CA SER A 134 -4.02 8.70 12.56
C SER A 134 -4.04 7.24 12.10
N ASN A 135 -3.60 6.98 10.87
CA ASN A 135 -3.52 5.65 10.29
C ASN A 135 -2.12 5.02 10.40
N LYS A 136 -1.18 5.66 11.11
CA LYS A 136 0.21 5.21 11.25
C LYS A 136 0.83 4.87 9.89
N ALA A 137 0.71 5.81 8.95
CA ALA A 137 1.33 5.66 7.64
C ALA A 137 2.84 5.45 7.81
N LEU A 138 3.39 4.59 6.95
CA LEU A 138 4.78 4.21 6.92
C LEU A 138 5.39 4.71 5.63
N ASP A 139 6.48 5.45 5.72
CA ASP A 139 7.28 5.82 4.55
C ASP A 139 8.23 4.67 4.13
N ALA A 140 9.11 4.95 3.15
CA ALA A 140 10.09 3.98 2.70
C ALA A 140 11.11 3.62 3.80
N ASP A 141 11.53 4.60 4.61
CA ASP A 141 12.52 4.42 5.67
C ASP A 141 11.94 3.57 6.81
N ASP A 142 10.68 3.79 7.18
CA ASP A 142 9.94 2.98 8.15
C ASP A 142 9.86 1.51 7.71
N VAL A 143 9.52 1.26 6.43
CA VAL A 143 9.46 -0.10 5.89
C VAL A 143 10.85 -0.75 5.81
N GLN A 144 11.88 0.04 5.53
CA GLN A 144 13.28 -0.41 5.57
C GLN A 144 13.71 -0.76 7.00
N GLN A 145 13.30 0.00 8.01
CA GLN A 145 13.53 -0.33 9.41
C GLN A 145 12.86 -1.66 9.80
N LEU A 146 11.61 -1.89 9.40
CA LEU A 146 10.93 -3.17 9.61
C LEU A 146 11.68 -4.35 8.98
N LEU A 147 12.30 -4.14 7.81
CA LEU A 147 13.13 -5.14 7.16
C LEU A 147 14.42 -5.45 7.93
N ASP A 148 15.00 -4.47 8.60
CA ASP A 148 16.26 -4.59 9.32
C ASP A 148 16.07 -5.15 10.74
N GLU A 149 14.99 -4.76 11.42
CA GLU A 149 14.59 -5.36 12.70
C GLU A 149 14.29 -6.86 12.54
N GLY A 150 13.63 -7.24 11.45
CA GLY A 150 13.40 -8.65 11.10
C GLY A 150 14.67 -9.45 10.83
N ASN A 151 15.81 -8.80 10.54
CA ASN A 151 17.12 -9.45 10.34
C ASN A 151 17.95 -9.53 11.62
N SER A 152 17.55 -8.81 12.68
CA SER A 152 18.33 -8.72 13.94
C SER A 152 18.08 -9.88 14.91
N LEU A 153 17.20 -10.83 14.54
CA LEU A 153 16.83 -12.00 15.36
C LEU A 153 17.16 -13.34 14.69
N SER A 154 17.93 -13.34 13.60
CA SER A 154 18.36 -14.55 12.87
C SER A 154 19.85 -14.79 12.99
#